data_AF-A0A818I1L0-F1
#
_entry.id   AF-A0A818I1L0-F1
#
_cell.length_a   1.000
_cell.length_b   1.000
_cell.length_c   1.000
_cell.angle_alpha   90.00
_cell.angle_beta   90.00
_cell.angle_gamma   90.00
#
_symmetry.space_group_name_H-M   'P 1'
#
loop_
_entity.id
_entity.type
_entity.pdbx_description
1 polymer ?
#
loop_
_entity_poly.entity_id
_entity_poly.type
_entity_poly.pdbx_seq_one_letter_code
_entity_poly.pdbx_strand_id
1 'polypeptide(L)'
;MTTDQINETTPERILTIIGPHHLDVIEKILFSVYSLSLNQYELRILLHQSYAPLILGKLGDRAKILREKYSLHTLTIHPTCAPYSTERVLLIQSLSLEKILSCLEEIFININQHTYDDDEVLLYNEM
;
A
#
# COMPACT_ATOMS: atom_id res chain seq x y z
N MET A 1 -0.35 4.63 39.03
CA MET A 1 1.01 4.15 38.72
C MET A 1 1.08 3.97 37.22
N THR A 2 1.87 4.85 36.63
CA THR A 2 1.99 5.20 35.22
C THR A 2 2.84 4.21 34.45
N THR A 3 2.37 3.82 33.27
CA THR A 3 3.24 3.57 32.11
C THR A 3 2.54 4.15 30.90
N ASP A 4 2.59 5.48 30.79
CA ASP A 4 2.49 6.12 29.50
C ASP A 4 3.69 5.63 28.70
N GLN A 5 3.44 4.66 27.81
CA GLN A 5 4.38 4.36 26.73
C GLN A 5 4.57 5.67 25.97
N ILE A 6 5.77 6.21 26.06
CA ILE A 6 6.21 7.32 25.24
C ILE A 6 6.13 6.81 23.80
N ASN A 7 5.03 7.13 23.11
CA ASN A 7 4.98 7.07 21.67
C ASN A 7 6.05 8.07 21.20
N GLU A 8 7.23 7.57 20.84
CA GLU A 8 8.22 8.35 20.12
C GLU A 8 7.58 8.79 18.81
N THR A 9 6.95 9.96 18.84
CA THR A 9 6.27 10.57 17.71
C THR A 9 7.32 11.18 16.80
N THR A 10 8.03 10.32 16.08
CA THR A 10 8.74 10.77 14.89
C THR A 10 7.68 11.24 13.89
N PRO A 11 7.78 12.47 13.38
CA PRO A 11 6.75 13.02 12.52
C PRO A 11 6.72 12.27 11.19
N GLU A 12 5.66 11.48 10.96
CA GLU A 12 5.39 10.93 9.64
C GLU A 12 5.04 12.06 8.65
N ARG A 13 5.36 11.85 7.36
CA ARG A 13 5.13 12.80 6.28
C ARG A 13 4.54 12.08 5.08
N ILE A 14 3.61 12.74 4.40
CA ILE A 14 3.03 12.24 3.14
C ILE A 14 3.81 12.86 1.98
N LEU A 15 4.26 12.00 1.07
CA LEU A 15 4.83 12.40 -0.21
C LEU A 15 3.87 12.00 -1.32
N THR A 16 3.54 12.94 -2.20
CA THR A 16 2.73 12.67 -3.40
C THR A 16 3.64 12.63 -4.62
N ILE A 17 3.59 11.52 -5.37
CA ILE A 17 4.34 11.32 -6.61
C ILE A 17 3.34 11.29 -7.75
N ILE A 18 3.49 12.18 -8.73
CA ILE A 18 2.62 12.27 -9.91
C ILE A 18 3.49 12.11 -11.16
N GLY A 19 3.17 11.12 -11.98
CA GLY A 19 3.84 10.90 -13.26
C GLY A 19 3.95 9.43 -13.67
N PRO A 20 4.36 9.16 -14.91
CA PRO A 20 4.42 7.80 -15.45
C PRO A 20 5.52 6.94 -14.83
N HIS A 21 6.60 7.55 -14.30
CA HIS A 21 7.78 6.85 -13.76
C HIS A 21 7.75 6.74 -12.22
N HIS A 22 6.58 6.54 -11.63
CA HIS A 22 6.42 6.54 -10.17
C HIS A 22 7.20 5.41 -9.49
N LEU A 23 7.32 4.21 -10.09
CA LEU A 23 8.11 3.10 -9.53
C LEU A 23 9.61 3.45 -9.44
N ASP A 24 10.19 4.05 -10.49
CA ASP A 24 11.60 4.48 -10.51
C ASP A 24 11.89 5.52 -9.41
N VAL A 25 10.92 6.42 -9.17
CA VAL A 25 11.03 7.45 -8.13
C VAL A 25 10.93 6.81 -6.74
N ILE A 26 9.99 5.88 -6.54
CA ILE A 26 9.83 5.14 -5.28
C ILE A 26 11.10 4.34 -4.95
N GLU A 27 11.68 3.65 -5.94
CA GLU A 27 12.94 2.91 -5.77
C GLU A 27 14.04 3.83 -5.23
N LYS A 28 14.29 4.97 -5.90
CA LYS A 28 15.32 5.93 -5.51
C LYS A 28 15.09 6.50 -4.13
N ILE A 29 13.85 6.80 -3.77
CA ILE A 29 13.50 7.33 -2.44
C ILE A 29 13.73 6.26 -1.38
N LEU A 30 13.22 5.05 -1.56
CA LEU A 30 13.39 3.97 -0.59
C LEU A 30 14.87 3.62 -0.43
N PHE A 31 15.61 3.52 -1.53
CA PHE A 31 17.06 3.32 -1.47
C PHE A 31 17.75 4.45 -0.70
N SER A 32 17.41 5.72 -0.96
CA SER A 32 18.03 6.86 -0.28
C SER A 32 17.70 6.91 1.22
N VAL A 33 16.43 6.73 1.58
CA VAL A 33 15.94 6.76 2.96
C VAL A 33 16.53 5.62 3.79
N TYR A 34 16.57 4.41 3.21
CA TYR A 34 17.01 3.23 3.92
C TYR A 34 18.49 2.87 3.69
N SER A 35 19.24 3.64 2.88
CA SER A 35 20.65 3.37 2.54
C SER A 35 21.57 3.17 3.74
N LEU A 36 21.25 3.80 4.88
CA LEU A 36 22.02 3.73 6.12
C LEU A 36 21.39 2.83 7.18
N SER A 37 20.16 2.35 6.95
CA SER A 37 19.41 1.50 7.88
C SER A 37 19.41 0.06 7.38
N LEU A 38 20.16 -0.80 8.06
CA LEU A 38 20.49 -2.15 7.56
C LEU A 38 19.34 -3.17 7.58
N ASN A 39 18.16 -2.86 8.12
CA ASN A 39 17.31 -3.94 8.63
C ASN A 39 15.94 -4.16 7.98
N GLN A 40 15.36 -3.24 7.21
CA GLN A 40 14.11 -3.51 6.49
C GLN A 40 13.71 -2.34 5.62
N TYR A 41 13.21 -2.61 4.40
CA TYR A 41 12.44 -1.63 3.66
C TYR A 41 10.99 -1.68 4.12
N GLU A 42 10.40 -0.51 4.33
CA GLU A 42 9.00 -0.35 4.66
C GLU A 42 8.41 0.74 3.78
N LEU A 43 7.25 0.46 3.20
CA LEU A 43 6.50 1.38 2.38
C LEU A 43 5.05 1.42 2.87
N ARG A 44 4.56 2.62 3.17
CA ARG A 44 3.15 2.89 3.45
C ARG A 44 2.56 3.68 2.29
N ILE A 45 1.47 3.18 1.73
CA ILE A 45 0.78 3.77 0.58
C ILE A 45 -0.66 4.07 0.97
N LEU A 46 -1.12 5.28 0.65
CA LEU A 46 -2.54 5.63 0.72
C LEU A 46 -3.22 5.17 -0.57
N LEU A 47 -4.30 4.40 -0.44
CA LEU A 47 -5.13 3.95 -1.55
C LEU A 47 -6.61 4.13 -1.26
N HIS A 48 -7.39 4.51 -2.26
CA HIS A 48 -8.83 4.67 -2.10
C HIS A 48 -9.48 3.38 -1.64
N GLN A 49 -10.44 3.44 -0.72
CA GLN A 49 -11.07 2.27 -0.12
C GLN A 49 -11.67 1.28 -1.15
N SER A 50 -12.05 1.74 -2.34
CA SER A 50 -12.55 0.88 -3.43
C SER A 50 -11.49 -0.10 -3.95
N TYR A 51 -10.20 0.20 -3.79
CA TYR A 51 -9.11 -0.67 -4.25
C TYR A 51 -8.74 -1.75 -3.22
N ALA A 52 -9.10 -1.59 -1.95
CA ALA A 52 -8.77 -2.57 -0.91
C ALA A 52 -9.32 -3.98 -1.21
N PRO A 53 -10.58 -4.17 -1.66
CA PRO A 53 -11.09 -5.48 -2.06
C PRO A 53 -10.29 -6.15 -3.19
N LEU A 54 -9.78 -5.37 -4.16
CA LEU A 54 -9.01 -5.88 -5.30
C LEU A 54 -7.67 -6.49 -4.88
N ILE A 55 -7.04 -5.90 -3.86
CA ILE A 55 -5.76 -6.34 -3.30
C ILE A 55 -5.95 -7.48 -2.30
N LEU A 56 -6.96 -7.36 -1.42
CA LEU A 56 -7.22 -8.36 -0.38
C LEU A 56 -7.76 -9.67 -0.96
N GLY A 57 -8.60 -9.59 -2.01
CA GLY A 57 -9.33 -10.74 -2.53
C GLY A 57 -10.48 -11.17 -1.60
N LYS A 58 -11.17 -12.25 -1.97
CA LYS A 58 -12.30 -12.77 -1.19
C LYS A 58 -11.75 -13.43 0.07
N LEU A 59 -12.19 -12.98 1.25
CA LEU A 59 -11.68 -13.47 2.55
C LEU A 59 -10.18 -13.23 2.80
N GLY A 60 -9.53 -12.30 2.08
CA GLY A 60 -8.10 -11.98 2.28
C GLY A 60 -7.13 -12.99 1.66
N ASP A 61 -7.61 -13.87 0.80
CA ASP A 61 -6.84 -14.93 0.13
C ASP A 61 -5.73 -14.37 -0.76
N ARG A 62 -6.04 -13.34 -1.55
CA ARG A 62 -5.12 -12.75 -2.52
C ARG A 62 -3.95 -12.03 -1.85
N ALA A 63 -4.20 -11.29 -0.78
CA ALA A 63 -3.11 -10.65 -0.03
C ALA A 63 -2.13 -11.68 0.55
N LYS A 64 -2.63 -12.82 1.03
CA LYS A 64 -1.77 -13.93 1.47
C LYS A 64 -0.93 -14.49 0.32
N ILE A 65 -1.55 -14.73 -0.83
CA ILE A 65 -0.86 -15.22 -2.05
C ILE A 65 0.22 -14.24 -2.50
N LEU A 66 -0.08 -12.94 -2.57
CA LEU A 66 0.89 -11.89 -2.94
C LEU A 66 2.06 -11.84 -1.96
N ARG A 67 1.78 -11.88 -0.66
CA ARG A 67 2.81 -11.88 0.39
C ARG A 67 3.75 -13.08 0.24
N GLU A 68 3.22 -14.27 -0.03
CA GLU A 68 4.01 -15.49 -0.23
C GLU A 68 4.79 -15.46 -1.56
N LYS A 69 4.12 -15.09 -2.66
CA LYS A 69 4.70 -14.96 -4.01
C LYS A 69 5.93 -14.05 -4.02
N TYR A 70 5.84 -12.90 -3.36
CA TYR A 70 6.92 -11.93 -3.30
C TYR A 70 7.78 -12.05 -2.04
N SER A 71 7.59 -13.09 -1.22
CA SER A 71 8.33 -13.31 0.05
C SER A 71 8.40 -12.05 0.93
N LEU A 72 7.28 -11.36 1.09
CA LEU A 72 7.18 -10.14 1.89
C LEU A 72 7.06 -10.49 3.37
N HIS A 73 7.62 -9.65 4.24
CA HIS A 73 7.42 -9.77 5.69
C HIS A 73 5.98 -9.39 6.03
N THR A 74 5.51 -8.28 5.46
CA THR A 74 4.16 -7.75 5.68
C THR A 74 3.55 -7.27 4.37
N LEU A 75 2.27 -7.59 4.19
CA LEU A 75 1.37 -7.02 3.20
C LEU A 75 0.00 -6.86 3.87
N THR A 76 -0.27 -5.68 4.42
CA THR A 76 -1.46 -5.44 5.25
C THR A 76 -2.15 -4.15 4.83
N ILE A 77 -3.46 -4.21 4.63
CA ILE A 77 -4.29 -3.00 4.48
C ILE A 77 -4.95 -2.71 5.81
N HIS A 78 -4.76 -1.50 6.32
CA HIS A 78 -5.43 -1.06 7.53
C HIS A 78 -6.95 -0.98 7.29
N PRO A 79 -7.77 -1.56 8.19
CA PRO A 79 -9.21 -1.74 7.96
C PRO A 79 -10.01 -0.44 8.06
N THR A 80 -9.42 0.61 8.64
CA THR A 80 -10.05 1.91 8.81
C THR A 80 -9.44 2.92 7.85
N CYS A 81 -10.27 3.76 7.25
CA CYS A 81 -9.78 4.88 6.44
C CYS A 81 -9.03 5.89 7.31
N ALA A 82 -8.07 6.59 6.72
CA ALA A 82 -7.40 7.70 7.39
C ALA A 82 -8.43 8.79 7.78
N PRO A 83 -8.24 9.49 8.91
CA PRO A 83 -9.16 10.54 9.34
C PRO A 83 -9.43 11.56 8.23
N TYR A 84 -10.71 11.88 8.02
CA TYR A 84 -11.15 12.84 6.98
C TYR A 84 -10.77 12.45 5.55
N SER A 85 -10.57 11.16 5.29
CA SER A 85 -10.21 10.63 3.97
C SER A 85 -11.01 9.35 3.65
N THR A 86 -11.11 9.02 2.36
CA THR A 86 -11.59 7.72 1.88
C THR A 86 -10.45 6.75 1.60
N GLU A 87 -9.20 7.15 1.90
CA GLU A 87 -8.00 6.35 1.69
C GLU A 87 -7.72 5.43 2.88
N ARG A 88 -7.21 4.22 2.59
CA ARG A 88 -6.68 3.25 3.56
C ARG A 88 -5.16 3.15 3.38
N VAL A 89 -4.47 2.77 4.46
CA VAL A 89 -3.02 2.56 4.42
C VAL A 89 -2.72 1.11 4.05
N LEU A 90 -2.02 0.89 2.94
CA LEU A 90 -1.34 -0.35 2.61
C LEU A 90 0.09 -0.30 3.14
N LEU A 91 0.44 -1.27 3.98
CA LEU A 91 1.79 -1.48 4.52
C LEU A 91 2.46 -2.65 3.79
N ILE A 92 3.61 -2.38 3.19
CA ILE A 92 4.47 -3.37 2.55
C ILE A 92 5.84 -3.35 3.25
N GLN A 93 6.33 -4.52 3.66
CA GLN A 93 7.65 -4.64 4.28
C GLN A 93 8.44 -5.81 3.69
N SER A 94 9.73 -5.59 3.42
CA SER A 94 10.64 -6.64 2.90
C SER A 94 12.10 -6.30 3.19
N LEU A 95 12.96 -7.32 3.15
CA LEU A 95 14.42 -7.12 3.14
C LEU A 95 14.95 -6.73 1.75
N SER A 96 14.19 -7.02 0.68
CA SER A 96 14.57 -6.69 -0.69
C SER A 96 13.63 -5.65 -1.27
N LEU A 97 14.23 -4.56 -1.77
CA LEU A 97 13.54 -3.47 -2.45
C LEU A 97 12.87 -3.96 -3.74
N GLU A 98 13.55 -4.81 -4.51
CA GLU A 98 13.01 -5.43 -5.73
C GLU A 98 11.68 -6.13 -5.46
N LYS A 99 11.58 -6.89 -4.36
CA LYS A 99 10.34 -7.59 -3.98
C LYS A 99 9.19 -6.64 -3.68
N ILE A 100 9.47 -5.47 -3.08
CA ILE A 100 8.46 -4.44 -2.84
C ILE A 100 7.98 -3.85 -4.17
N LEU A 101 8.91 -3.49 -5.05
CA LEU A 101 8.59 -2.89 -6.35
C LEU A 101 7.79 -3.84 -7.24
N SER A 102 8.19 -5.10 -7.35
CA SER A 102 7.46 -6.10 -8.15
C SER A 102 6.07 -6.40 -7.61
N CYS A 103 5.88 -6.40 -6.29
CA CYS A 103 4.54 -6.53 -5.70
C CYS A 103 3.69 -5.29 -5.98
N LEU A 104 4.29 -4.10 -5.90
CA LEU A 104 3.59 -2.84 -6.12
C LEU A 104 3.16 -2.68 -7.58
N GLU A 105 4.03 -3.08 -8.52
CA GLU A 105 3.71 -3.11 -9.95
C GLU A 105 2.50 -4.01 -10.24
N GLU A 106 2.47 -5.23 -9.69
CA GLU A 106 1.30 -6.11 -9.84
C GLU A 106 0.05 -5.49 -9.23
N ILE A 107 0.14 -4.85 -8.05
CA ILE A 107 -1.01 -4.15 -7.45
C ILE A 107 -1.52 -3.03 -8.37
N PHE A 108 -0.64 -2.20 -8.93
CA PHE A 108 -1.05 -1.13 -9.85
C PHE A 108 -1.65 -1.65 -11.14
N ILE A 109 -1.11 -2.73 -11.72
CA ILE A 109 -1.70 -3.37 -12.90
C ILE A 109 -3.12 -3.85 -12.59
N ASN A 110 -3.34 -4.50 -11.44
CA ASN A 110 -4.66 -4.98 -11.05
C ASN A 110 -5.66 -3.85 -10.82
N ILE A 111 -5.23 -2.76 -10.18
CA ILE A 111 -6.09 -1.58 -9.99
C ILE A 111 -6.46 -0.99 -11.35
N ASN A 112 -5.48 -0.77 -12.21
CA ASN A 112 -5.71 -0.17 -13.52
C ASN A 112 -6.62 -1.03 -14.40
N GLN A 113 -6.47 -2.36 -14.39
CA GLN A 113 -7.34 -3.25 -15.16
C GLN A 113 -8.82 -3.14 -14.73
N HIS A 114 -9.09 -2.99 -13.44
CA HIS A 114 -10.45 -2.85 -12.93
C HIS A 114 -11.03 -1.44 -13.07
N THR A 115 -10.20 -0.39 -13.14
CA THR A 115 -10.70 0.98 -13.40
C THR A 115 -11.25 1.18 -14.82
N TYR A 116 -10.96 0.27 -15.77
CA TYR A 116 -11.49 0.32 -17.15
C TYR A 116 -12.74 -0.55 -17.37
N ASP A 117 -13.06 -1.44 -16.44
CA ASP A 117 -14.31 -2.24 -16.48
C ASP A 117 -15.49 -1.50 -15.78
N ASP A 118 -15.20 -0.49 -14.95
CA ASP A 118 -16.18 0.24 -14.14
C ASP A 118 -16.84 1.45 -14.86
N ASP A 119 -16.67 1.63 -16.18
CA ASP A 119 -17.48 2.60 -16.95
C ASP A 119 -18.98 2.19 -17.06
N GLU A 120 -19.36 1.03 -16.53
CA GLU A 120 -20.76 0.67 -16.22
C GLU A 120 -21.01 0.57 -14.69
N VAL A 121 -20.68 1.60 -13.91
CA VAL A 121 -21.39 1.82 -12.64
C VAL A 121 -22.80 2.35 -12.97
N LEU A 122 -23.71 1.42 -13.25
CA LEU A 122 -25.14 1.69 -13.18
C LEU A 122 -25.48 2.13 -11.76
N LEU A 123 -25.67 3.45 -11.58
CA LEU A 123 -26.30 4.05 -10.42
C LEU A 123 -27.79 3.70 -10.41
N TYR A 124 -28.13 2.42 -10.23
CA TYR A 124 -29.48 2.02 -9.80
C TYR A 124 -29.49 1.86 -8.29
N ASN A 125 -29.52 3.00 -7.61
CA ASN A 125 -30.33 3.14 -6.40
C ASN A 125 -31.41 4.20 -6.70
N GLU A 126 -32.34 3.85 -7.59
CA GLU A 126 -33.71 4.33 -7.44
C GLU A 126 -34.49 3.23 -6.70
N MET A 127 -34.74 3.46 -5.40
CA MET A 127 -36.00 3.24 -4.69
C MET A 127 -35.81 3.51 -3.20
#